data_AF-A0A1J9UJ76-F1
#
_entry.id   AF-A0A1J9UJ76-F1
#
_cell.length_a   1.000
_cell.length_b   1.000
_cell.length_c   1.000
_cell.angle_alpha   90.00
_cell.angle_beta   90.00
_cell.angle_gamma   90.00
#
_symmetry.space_group_name_H-M   'P 1'
#
loop_
_entity.id
_entity.type
_entity.pdbx_description
1 polymer ?
#
loop_
_entity_poly.entity_id
_entity_poly.type
_entity_poly.pdbx_seq_one_letter_code
_entity_poly.pdbx_strand_id
1 'polypeptide(L)'
;MTLIAAYSYEPNRTVFVNDFRTTNQSRSLQADNAFKLKHLDSSVELFLAGNVNGWNLIFEREEARLNEIEHENFIEEFLNILRDYALSSTPILDNGKKLSALGFMIDEASNSNKAFHIDYIQGGGAIINELENHKVYLIGSGADIEGLKEHVNNILLNYTSNPKTPSHLKDAYLVANLFAESISNYITNLNDPLIYERKGISNVFSFSFLEKSYFEMCSYSETKFESGSKIRKQFVFEKNGDDIPVLKDKTNNITSTLSSINKIVTEKTTIIDPFNREDS
;
A
#
# COMPACT_ATOMS: atom_id res chain seq x y z
N MET A 1 -2.17 0.56 -12.52
CA MET A 1 -0.95 1.39 -12.52
C MET A 1 -0.76 1.91 -11.12
N THR A 2 0.47 1.89 -10.60
CA THR A 2 0.82 2.26 -9.22
C THR A 2 2.34 2.25 -9.04
N LEU A 3 2.83 2.89 -7.98
CA LEU A 3 4.12 2.66 -7.36
C LEU A 3 3.87 2.22 -5.91
N ILE A 4 4.33 1.03 -5.56
CA ILE A 4 4.39 0.54 -4.18
C ILE A 4 5.83 0.13 -3.90
N ALA A 5 6.34 0.49 -2.74
CA ALA A 5 7.71 0.29 -2.33
C ALA A 5 7.78 -0.30 -0.92
N ALA A 6 8.77 -1.15 -0.68
CA ALA A 6 9.09 -1.67 0.66
C ALA A 6 10.59 -1.68 0.90
N TYR A 7 10.98 -1.54 2.17
CA TYR A 7 12.36 -1.62 2.63
C TYR A 7 12.41 -2.21 4.05
N SER A 8 13.11 -3.34 4.20
CA SER A 8 13.31 -4.01 5.50
C SER A 8 14.69 -3.69 6.06
N TYR A 9 14.79 -3.55 7.38
CA TYR A 9 16.03 -3.29 8.09
C TYR A 9 15.98 -3.73 9.56
N GLU A 10 17.16 -3.82 10.17
CA GLU A 10 17.32 -4.28 11.55
C GLU A 10 16.59 -3.36 12.58
N PRO A 11 16.04 -3.93 13.68
CA PRO A 11 16.15 -5.34 14.09
C PRO A 11 15.05 -6.28 13.56
N ASN A 12 13.95 -5.76 13.00
CA ASN A 12 12.91 -6.46 12.23
C ASN A 12 11.82 -5.44 11.87
N ARG A 13 12.22 -4.40 11.13
CA ARG A 13 11.37 -3.28 10.74
C ARG A 13 11.20 -3.30 9.23
N THR A 14 9.98 -3.11 8.76
CA THR A 14 9.71 -2.90 7.33
C THR A 14 8.93 -1.62 7.16
N VAL A 15 9.37 -0.76 6.24
CA VAL A 15 8.66 0.46 5.87
C VAL A 15 8.08 0.29 4.47
N PHE A 16 6.89 0.83 4.26
CA PHE A 16 6.19 0.79 2.97
C PHE A 16 5.85 2.20 2.51
N VAL A 17 5.86 2.40 1.20
CA VAL A 17 5.37 3.63 0.55
C VAL A 17 4.47 3.25 -0.60
N ASN A 18 3.31 3.87 -0.73
CA ASN A 18 2.42 3.67 -1.88
C ASN A 18 1.89 5.00 -2.40
N ASP A 19 1.78 5.11 -3.72
CA ASP A 19 1.12 6.24 -4.34
C ASP A 19 -0.41 6.13 -4.17
N PHE A 20 -1.12 7.26 -4.20
CA PHE A 20 -2.58 7.28 -4.05
C PHE A 20 -3.34 6.91 -5.33
N ARG A 21 -2.71 6.86 -6.52
CA ARG A 21 -3.47 6.80 -7.79
C ARG A 21 -3.89 5.38 -8.16
N THR A 22 -5.14 5.21 -8.53
CA THR A 22 -5.66 4.04 -9.23
C THR A 22 -6.15 4.48 -10.61
N THR A 23 -5.70 3.79 -11.66
CA THR A 23 -6.09 4.08 -13.05
C THR A 23 -6.96 2.97 -13.62
N ASN A 24 -8.15 3.34 -14.07
CA ASN A 24 -9.05 2.48 -14.85
C ASN A 24 -8.93 2.84 -16.34
N GLN A 25 -8.31 1.94 -17.11
CA GLN A 25 -8.07 2.12 -18.54
C GLN A 25 -9.36 2.09 -19.38
N SER A 26 -10.37 1.28 -19.01
CA SER A 26 -11.59 1.14 -19.81
C SER A 26 -12.49 2.37 -19.76
N ARG A 27 -12.35 3.19 -18.71
CA ARG A 27 -13.10 4.44 -18.53
C ARG A 27 -12.22 5.70 -18.67
N SER A 28 -10.94 5.54 -19.04
CA SER A 28 -9.93 6.61 -19.00
C SER A 28 -9.95 7.42 -17.69
N LEU A 29 -10.27 6.74 -16.57
CA LEU A 29 -10.50 7.36 -15.27
C LEU A 29 -9.26 7.17 -14.39
N GLN A 30 -8.79 8.25 -13.79
CA GLN A 30 -7.79 8.23 -12.72
C GLN A 30 -8.47 8.70 -11.44
N ALA A 31 -8.37 7.91 -10.38
CA ALA A 31 -8.92 8.23 -9.07
C ALA A 31 -7.82 8.06 -8.02
N ASP A 32 -7.64 9.07 -7.17
CA ASP A 32 -6.71 8.98 -6.05
C ASP A 32 -7.43 8.29 -4.88
N ASN A 33 -7.20 6.98 -4.74
CA ASN A 33 -7.74 6.13 -3.68
C ASN A 33 -6.58 5.69 -2.78
N ALA A 34 -6.64 6.09 -1.51
CA ALA A 34 -5.54 5.96 -0.55
C ALA A 34 -5.11 4.51 -0.24
N PHE A 35 -5.97 3.52 -0.52
CA PHE A 35 -5.79 2.16 0.00
C PHE A 35 -5.70 1.14 -1.13
N LYS A 36 -4.48 0.62 -1.34
CA LYS A 36 -4.17 -0.53 -2.21
C LYS A 36 -3.85 -1.79 -1.40
N LEU A 37 -4.25 -1.75 -0.13
CA LEU A 37 -4.02 -2.75 0.89
C LEU A 37 -5.23 -3.68 0.93
N LYS A 38 -4.98 -4.98 0.78
CA LYS A 38 -5.96 -6.05 0.91
C LYS A 38 -5.66 -6.80 2.19
N HIS A 39 -6.63 -6.79 3.10
CA HIS A 39 -6.66 -7.69 4.24
C HIS A 39 -7.18 -9.05 3.78
N LEU A 40 -6.44 -10.12 4.08
CA LEU A 40 -6.86 -11.50 3.78
C LEU A 40 -7.43 -12.19 5.02
N ASP A 41 -6.74 -12.04 6.15
CA ASP A 41 -7.16 -12.52 7.46
C ASP A 41 -6.45 -11.69 8.55
N SER A 42 -6.76 -11.91 9.82
CA SER A 42 -6.30 -11.13 10.99
C SER A 42 -4.79 -10.92 11.06
N SER A 43 -4.00 -11.77 10.40
CA SER A 43 -2.55 -11.73 10.44
C SER A 43 -1.87 -11.37 9.12
N VAL A 44 -2.58 -11.23 8.00
CA VAL A 44 -1.96 -11.06 6.67
C VAL A 44 -2.54 -9.89 5.89
N GLU A 45 -1.65 -9.02 5.41
CA GLU A 45 -2.01 -7.90 4.55
C GLU A 45 -1.13 -7.83 3.30
N LEU A 46 -1.72 -7.42 2.17
CA LEU A 46 -1.06 -7.34 0.86
C LEU A 46 -1.28 -5.97 0.20
N PHE A 47 -0.20 -5.31 -0.20
CA PHE A 47 -0.23 -4.22 -1.18
C PHE A 47 -0.16 -4.79 -2.60
N LEU A 48 -1.18 -4.51 -3.41
CA LEU A 48 -1.34 -5.17 -4.71
C LEU A 48 -0.94 -4.27 -5.88
N ALA A 49 -0.21 -4.84 -6.84
CA ALA A 49 0.07 -4.25 -8.14
C ALA A 49 -0.27 -5.20 -9.29
N GLY A 50 -0.64 -4.63 -10.44
CA GLY A 50 -0.97 -5.38 -11.65
C GLY A 50 -2.44 -5.30 -12.03
N ASN A 51 -2.95 -6.37 -12.64
CA ASN A 51 -4.33 -6.45 -13.12
C ASN A 51 -5.30 -6.71 -11.95
N VAL A 52 -6.22 -5.77 -11.71
CA VAL A 52 -7.20 -5.84 -10.61
C VAL A 52 -8.14 -7.02 -10.77
N ASN A 53 -8.61 -7.31 -11.98
CA ASN A 53 -9.53 -8.42 -12.23
C ASN A 53 -8.85 -9.77 -11.97
N GLY A 54 -7.56 -9.88 -12.30
CA GLY A 54 -6.76 -11.08 -11.99
C GLY A 54 -6.65 -11.33 -10.49
N TRP A 55 -6.34 -10.28 -9.71
CA TRP A 55 -6.33 -10.37 -8.25
C TRP A 55 -7.70 -10.73 -7.67
N ASN A 56 -8.76 -10.02 -8.09
CA ASN A 56 -10.12 -10.26 -7.61
C ASN A 56 -10.56 -11.71 -7.89
N LEU A 57 -10.30 -12.21 -9.10
CA LEU A 57 -10.67 -13.57 -9.47
C LEU A 57 -9.99 -14.61 -8.57
N ILE A 58 -8.69 -14.44 -8.26
CA ILE A 58 -7.98 -15.34 -7.34
C ILE A 58 -8.61 -15.27 -5.96
N PHE A 59 -8.79 -14.07 -5.40
CA PHE A 59 -9.32 -13.92 -4.05
C PHE A 59 -10.77 -14.41 -3.92
N GLU A 60 -11.63 -14.15 -4.90
CA GLU A 60 -13.03 -14.59 -4.89
C GLU A 60 -13.15 -16.11 -5.00
N ARG A 61 -12.32 -16.76 -5.83
CA ARG A 61 -12.38 -18.22 -6.01
C ARG A 61 -11.73 -18.99 -4.88
N GLU A 62 -10.69 -18.43 -4.27
CA GLU A 62 -9.90 -19.10 -3.24
C GLU A 62 -10.26 -18.61 -1.83
N GLU A 63 -11.29 -17.77 -1.67
CA GLU A 63 -11.69 -17.18 -0.39
C GLU A 63 -11.78 -18.22 0.74
N ALA A 64 -12.49 -19.33 0.49
CA ALA A 64 -12.64 -20.40 1.48
C ALA A 64 -11.30 -21.03 1.85
N ARG A 65 -10.44 -21.32 0.86
CA ARG A 65 -9.12 -21.90 1.10
C ARG A 65 -8.22 -20.93 1.85
N LEU A 66 -8.18 -19.66 1.43
CA LEU A 66 -7.37 -18.60 2.03
C LEU A 66 -7.74 -18.37 3.51
N ASN A 67 -9.03 -18.46 3.85
CA ASN A 67 -9.51 -18.31 5.24
C ASN A 67 -9.19 -19.53 6.13
N GLU A 68 -8.86 -20.68 5.55
CA GLU A 68 -8.52 -21.91 6.27
C GLU A 68 -7.01 -22.11 6.44
N ILE A 69 -6.18 -21.31 5.76
CA ILE A 69 -4.73 -21.48 5.82
C ILE A 69 -4.23 -21.09 7.21
N GLU A 70 -3.55 -22.03 7.87
CA GLU A 70 -2.86 -21.74 9.12
C GLU A 70 -1.73 -20.74 8.89
N HIS A 71 -1.57 -19.78 9.80
CA HIS A 71 -0.60 -18.68 9.69
C HIS A 71 0.82 -19.15 9.31
N GLU A 72 1.29 -20.23 9.92
CA GLU A 72 2.63 -20.79 9.70
C GLU A 72 2.84 -21.31 8.26
N ASN A 73 1.76 -21.74 7.60
CA ASN A 73 1.77 -22.33 6.26
C ASN A 73 1.38 -21.34 5.16
N PHE A 74 0.99 -20.10 5.51
CA PHE A 74 0.44 -19.12 4.57
C PHE A 74 1.29 -18.92 3.31
N ILE A 75 2.60 -18.73 3.46
CA ILE A 75 3.49 -18.49 2.31
C ILE A 75 3.53 -19.69 1.36
N GLU A 76 3.60 -20.91 1.89
CA GLU A 76 3.69 -22.12 1.07
C GLU A 76 2.37 -22.41 0.36
N GLU A 77 1.26 -22.36 1.08
CA GLU A 77 -0.05 -22.64 0.52
C GLU A 77 -0.50 -21.56 -0.47
N PHE A 78 -0.25 -20.29 -0.15
CA PHE A 78 -0.58 -19.21 -1.08
C PHE A 78 0.29 -19.26 -2.35
N LEU A 79 1.58 -19.63 -2.22
CA LEU A 79 2.44 -19.87 -3.38
C LEU A 79 1.89 -21.00 -4.27
N ASN A 80 1.39 -22.09 -3.67
CA ASN A 80 0.79 -23.19 -4.42
C ASN A 80 -0.46 -22.74 -5.18
N ILE A 81 -1.36 -21.99 -4.51
CA ILE A 81 -2.51 -21.36 -5.16
C ILE A 81 -2.06 -20.53 -6.36
N LEU A 82 -1.12 -19.60 -6.16
CA LEU A 82 -0.65 -18.72 -7.24
C LEU A 82 -0.01 -19.50 -8.39
N ARG A 83 0.71 -20.59 -8.12
CA ARG A 83 1.30 -21.45 -9.16
C ARG A 83 0.23 -22.19 -9.97
N ASP A 84 -0.83 -22.67 -9.33
CA ASP A 84 -1.96 -23.31 -10.01
C ASP A 84 -2.60 -22.36 -11.03
N TYR A 85 -2.85 -21.11 -10.64
CA TYR A 85 -3.37 -20.08 -11.54
C TYR A 85 -2.37 -19.69 -12.64
N ALA A 86 -1.08 -19.57 -12.29
CA ALA A 86 -0.04 -19.19 -13.24
C ALA A 86 0.14 -20.23 -14.35
N LEU A 87 -0.08 -21.51 -14.06
CA LEU A 87 0.11 -22.62 -14.99
C LEU A 87 -1.21 -23.24 -15.50
N SER A 88 -2.35 -22.64 -15.14
CA SER A 88 -3.68 -23.10 -15.55
C SER A 88 -3.85 -23.12 -17.07
N SER A 89 -4.56 -24.15 -17.56
CA SER A 89 -4.99 -24.27 -18.96
C SER A 89 -6.05 -23.23 -19.35
N THR A 90 -6.74 -22.64 -18.37
CA THR A 90 -7.66 -21.52 -18.55
C THR A 90 -7.05 -20.28 -17.90
N PRO A 91 -6.25 -19.51 -18.64
CA PRO A 91 -5.45 -18.43 -18.07
C PRO A 91 -6.34 -17.27 -17.63
N ILE A 92 -5.99 -16.64 -16.50
CA ILE A 92 -6.74 -15.51 -15.95
C ILE A 92 -6.22 -14.16 -16.48
N LEU A 93 -5.04 -14.17 -17.10
CA LEU A 93 -4.41 -13.04 -17.79
C LEU A 93 -3.82 -13.53 -19.13
N ASP A 94 -3.41 -12.62 -20.00
CA ASP A 94 -2.60 -13.02 -21.15
C ASP A 94 -1.23 -13.57 -20.71
N ASN A 95 -0.67 -14.52 -21.46
CA ASN A 95 0.65 -15.07 -21.16
C ASN A 95 1.73 -13.96 -21.06
N GLY A 96 2.59 -14.08 -20.05
CA GLY A 96 3.62 -13.10 -19.73
C GLY A 96 3.15 -11.86 -18.97
N LYS A 97 1.84 -11.67 -18.76
CA LYS A 97 1.31 -10.63 -17.87
C LYS A 97 1.60 -10.97 -16.42
N LYS A 98 1.80 -9.93 -15.62
CA LYS A 98 2.29 -10.03 -14.25
C LYS A 98 1.29 -9.52 -13.22
N LEU A 99 1.27 -10.17 -12.07
CA LEU A 99 0.77 -9.63 -10.82
C LEU A 99 1.94 -9.57 -9.84
N SER A 100 1.99 -8.54 -9.01
CA SER A 100 2.99 -8.44 -7.96
C SER A 100 2.34 -7.93 -6.68
N ALA A 101 2.87 -8.34 -5.54
CA ALA A 101 2.43 -7.82 -4.26
C ALA A 101 3.60 -7.64 -3.31
N LEU A 102 3.46 -6.69 -2.39
CA LEU A 102 4.28 -6.58 -1.20
C LEU A 102 3.39 -6.87 -0.01
N GLY A 103 3.70 -7.92 0.73
CA GLY A 103 2.87 -8.40 1.81
C GLY A 103 3.63 -8.46 3.12
N PHE A 104 2.87 -8.62 4.19
CA PHE A 104 3.44 -8.99 5.48
C PHE A 104 2.49 -9.85 6.28
N MET A 105 3.08 -10.59 7.23
CA MET A 105 2.37 -11.34 8.23
C MET A 105 2.77 -10.86 9.63
N ILE A 106 1.82 -10.79 10.54
CA ILE A 106 2.02 -10.46 11.95
C ILE A 106 1.74 -11.70 12.80
N ASP A 107 2.72 -12.09 13.62
CA ASP A 107 2.53 -13.08 14.68
C ASP A 107 2.48 -12.35 16.03
N GLU A 108 1.27 -12.19 16.55
CA GLU A 108 1.03 -11.55 17.84
C GLU A 108 1.61 -12.36 19.01
N ALA A 109 1.63 -13.70 18.92
CA ALA A 109 2.07 -14.57 20.00
C ALA A 109 3.59 -14.48 20.20
N SER A 110 4.35 -14.42 19.10
CA SER A 110 5.81 -14.22 19.15
C SER A 110 6.25 -12.76 19.10
N ASN A 111 5.31 -11.81 19.00
CA ASN A 111 5.58 -10.38 18.83
C ASN A 111 6.52 -10.10 17.64
N SER A 112 6.31 -10.83 16.54
CA SER A 112 7.17 -10.80 15.36
C SER A 112 6.36 -10.55 14.08
N ASN A 113 7.08 -10.23 13.02
CA ASN A 113 6.49 -10.03 11.71
C ASN A 113 7.43 -10.55 10.62
N LYS A 114 6.85 -10.81 9.46
CA LYS A 114 7.56 -11.23 8.26
C LYS A 114 7.02 -10.47 7.06
N ALA A 115 7.87 -9.71 6.39
CA ALA A 115 7.53 -9.07 5.12
C ALA A 115 8.01 -9.92 3.94
N PHE A 116 7.25 -9.93 2.85
CA PHE A 116 7.55 -10.71 1.65
C PHE A 116 7.11 -9.98 0.37
N HIS A 117 7.67 -10.40 -0.76
CA HIS A 117 7.22 -10.00 -2.08
C HIS A 117 6.69 -11.20 -2.85
N ILE A 118 5.71 -10.93 -3.69
CA ILE A 118 5.10 -11.90 -4.60
C ILE A 118 5.38 -11.43 -6.02
N ASP A 119 5.88 -12.34 -6.85
CA ASP A 119 5.97 -12.18 -8.30
C ASP A 119 5.22 -13.33 -8.99
N TYR A 120 4.15 -12.99 -9.69
CA TYR A 120 3.32 -13.90 -10.48
C TYR A 120 3.46 -13.56 -11.96
N ILE A 121 3.66 -14.57 -12.80
CA ILE A 121 3.72 -14.44 -14.26
C ILE A 121 2.83 -15.52 -14.88
N GLN A 122 1.79 -15.12 -15.63
CA GLN A 122 0.95 -16.07 -16.35
C GLN A 122 1.80 -16.87 -17.36
N GLY A 123 1.74 -18.20 -17.26
CA GLY A 123 2.55 -19.14 -18.04
C GLY A 123 4.01 -19.25 -17.58
N GLY A 124 4.45 -18.44 -16.62
CA GLY A 124 5.81 -18.42 -16.09
C GLY A 124 5.94 -18.92 -14.65
N GLY A 125 4.82 -19.06 -13.93
CA GLY A 125 4.78 -19.51 -12.54
C GLY A 125 4.64 -18.34 -11.54
N ALA A 126 4.80 -18.67 -10.26
CA ALA A 126 4.78 -17.70 -9.17
C ALA A 126 5.89 -17.99 -8.15
N ILE A 127 6.36 -16.92 -7.50
CA ILE A 127 7.38 -16.94 -6.46
C ILE A 127 6.92 -16.02 -5.32
N ILE A 128 7.13 -16.47 -4.08
CA ILE A 128 7.04 -15.63 -2.88
C ILE A 128 8.38 -15.72 -2.17
N ASN A 129 9.03 -14.59 -1.90
CA ASN A 129 10.21 -14.57 -1.05
C ASN A 129 10.11 -13.49 0.02
N GLU A 130 10.71 -13.76 1.18
CA GLU A 130 10.89 -12.77 2.24
C GLU A 130 11.70 -11.57 1.73
N LEU A 131 11.44 -10.38 2.29
CA LEU A 131 12.20 -9.19 1.95
C LEU A 131 13.59 -9.26 2.59
N GLU A 132 14.63 -9.09 1.77
CA GLU A 132 16.00 -9.00 2.26
C GLU A 132 16.22 -7.67 3.00
N ASN A 133 16.92 -7.75 4.14
CA ASN A 133 17.34 -6.55 4.86
C ASN A 133 18.24 -5.67 3.99
N HIS A 134 18.01 -4.37 4.09
CA HIS A 134 18.70 -3.31 3.36
C HIS A 134 18.56 -3.35 1.85
N LYS A 135 17.44 -3.89 1.35
CA LYS A 135 17.09 -3.92 -0.05
C LYS A 135 15.73 -3.29 -0.29
N VAL A 136 15.67 -2.34 -1.23
CA VAL A 136 14.42 -1.76 -1.71
C VAL A 136 13.74 -2.70 -2.69
N TYR A 137 12.45 -2.91 -2.51
CA TYR A 137 11.57 -3.57 -3.45
C TYR A 137 10.58 -2.55 -3.99
N LEU A 138 10.45 -2.46 -5.31
CA LEU A 138 9.47 -1.60 -5.99
C LEU A 138 8.60 -2.48 -6.89
N ILE A 139 7.28 -2.28 -6.83
CA ILE A 139 6.31 -2.96 -7.70
C ILE A 139 5.38 -1.95 -8.36
N GLY A 140 4.72 -2.40 -9.44
CA GLY A 140 3.83 -1.57 -10.25
C GLY A 140 4.56 -0.78 -11.33
N SER A 141 3.81 -0.01 -12.11
CA SER A 141 4.33 0.74 -13.26
C SER A 141 5.34 1.83 -12.87
N GLY A 142 5.30 2.34 -11.65
CA GLY A 142 6.31 3.27 -11.15
C GLY A 142 7.67 2.62 -10.86
N ALA A 143 7.74 1.28 -10.73
CA ALA A 143 9.00 0.57 -10.55
C ALA A 143 9.91 0.66 -11.80
N ASP A 144 9.31 0.90 -12.98
CA ASP A 144 10.00 1.08 -14.25
C ASP A 144 10.60 2.49 -14.44
N ILE A 145 10.65 3.32 -13.38
CA ILE A 145 11.37 4.60 -13.41
C ILE A 145 12.86 4.29 -13.24
N GLU A 146 13.61 4.52 -14.31
CA GLU A 146 15.05 4.23 -14.37
C GLU A 146 15.81 4.92 -13.22
N GLY A 147 16.68 4.17 -12.54
CA GLY A 147 17.53 4.67 -11.46
C GLY A 147 16.84 4.96 -10.12
N LEU A 148 15.49 4.92 -10.05
CA LEU A 148 14.75 5.20 -8.82
C LEU A 148 15.09 4.19 -7.71
N LYS A 149 15.11 2.90 -8.06
CA LYS A 149 15.38 1.81 -7.10
C LYS A 149 16.76 1.96 -6.48
N GLU A 150 17.79 2.12 -7.31
CA GLU A 150 19.19 2.26 -6.87
C GLU A 150 19.37 3.52 -6.03
N HIS A 151 18.80 4.65 -6.47
CA HIS A 151 18.90 5.92 -5.76
C HIS A 151 18.34 5.81 -4.34
N VAL A 152 17.11 5.32 -4.21
CA VAL A 152 16.43 5.24 -2.91
C VAL A 152 17.06 4.17 -2.02
N ASN A 153 17.48 3.04 -2.59
CA ASN A 153 18.20 2.01 -1.85
C ASN A 153 19.49 2.55 -1.21
N ASN A 154 20.26 3.34 -1.96
CA ASN A 154 21.48 3.94 -1.45
C ASN A 154 21.21 4.94 -0.31
N ILE A 155 20.17 5.76 -0.42
CA ILE A 155 19.79 6.70 0.65
C ILE A 155 19.42 5.95 1.93
N LEU A 156 18.53 4.96 1.82
CA LEU A 156 18.03 4.22 2.97
C LEU A 156 19.13 3.39 3.62
N LEU A 157 19.93 2.64 2.83
CA LEU A 157 21.07 1.88 3.33
C LEU A 157 22.06 2.79 4.08
N ASN A 158 22.43 3.94 3.49
CA ASN A 158 23.33 4.88 4.15
C ASN A 158 22.73 5.44 5.44
N TYR A 159 21.42 5.66 5.49
CA TYR A 159 20.76 6.18 6.69
C TYR A 159 20.67 5.14 7.81
N THR A 160 20.16 3.94 7.51
CA THR A 160 19.90 2.90 8.51
C THR A 160 21.16 2.17 8.95
N SER A 161 22.15 2.03 8.08
CA SER A 161 23.39 1.30 8.38
C SER A 161 24.53 2.19 8.86
N ASN A 162 24.36 3.52 8.89
CA ASN A 162 25.37 4.42 9.44
C ASN A 162 25.46 4.28 10.97
N PRO A 163 26.62 3.85 11.52
CA PRO A 163 26.80 3.68 12.97
C PRO A 163 26.81 5.00 13.75
N LYS A 164 27.03 6.14 13.06
CA LYS A 164 27.00 7.48 13.66
C LYS A 164 25.58 8.02 13.85
N THR A 165 24.60 7.46 13.14
CA THR A 165 23.19 7.83 13.30
C THR A 165 22.67 7.18 14.59
N PRO A 166 22.25 7.95 15.60
CA PRO A 166 21.64 7.40 16.82
C PRO A 166 20.46 6.49 16.51
N SER A 167 20.25 5.45 17.33
CA SER A 167 19.19 4.45 17.12
C SER A 167 17.78 5.04 17.06
N HIS A 168 17.47 6.04 17.90
CA HIS A 168 16.17 6.73 17.91
C HIS A 168 15.91 7.54 16.62
N LEU A 169 16.95 7.88 15.85
CA LEU A 169 16.76 8.49 14.54
C LEU A 169 16.50 7.44 13.45
N LYS A 170 16.61 6.14 13.75
CA LYS A 170 16.30 5.05 12.82
C LYS A 170 14.92 4.44 13.07
N ASP A 171 14.07 5.14 13.83
CA ASP A 171 12.70 4.71 14.10
C ASP A 171 11.89 4.60 12.81
N ALA A 172 10.97 3.64 12.80
CA ALA A 172 10.29 3.19 11.60
C ALA A 172 9.54 4.31 10.88
N TYR A 173 8.89 5.20 11.62
CA TYR A 173 8.21 6.36 11.04
C TYR A 173 9.17 7.35 10.36
N LEU A 174 10.40 7.56 10.90
CA LEU A 174 11.40 8.45 10.29
C LEU A 174 11.95 7.86 9.01
N VAL A 175 12.23 6.56 9.01
CA VAL A 175 12.73 5.85 7.82
C VAL A 175 11.63 5.79 6.75
N ALA A 176 10.37 5.56 7.12
CA ALA A 176 9.24 5.58 6.20
C ALA A 176 9.03 6.96 5.57
N ASN A 177 9.13 8.04 6.36
CA ASN A 177 9.09 9.40 5.83
C ASN A 177 10.26 9.69 4.87
N LEU A 178 11.49 9.36 5.26
CA LEU A 178 12.67 9.51 4.41
C LEU A 178 12.51 8.74 3.09
N PHE A 179 11.92 7.55 3.13
CA PHE A 179 11.65 6.73 1.96
C PHE A 179 10.70 7.46 0.99
N ALA A 180 9.56 7.94 1.50
CA ALA A 180 8.58 8.67 0.71
C ALA A 180 9.15 9.97 0.12
N GLU A 181 9.88 10.74 0.93
CA GLU A 181 10.56 11.96 0.48
C GLU A 181 11.61 11.66 -0.59
N SER A 182 12.39 10.59 -0.44
CA SER A 182 13.41 10.20 -1.42
C SER A 182 12.80 9.82 -2.77
N ILE A 183 11.68 9.08 -2.76
CA ILE A 183 10.93 8.78 -4.00
C ILE A 183 10.41 10.08 -4.62
N SER A 184 9.73 10.92 -3.83
CA SER A 184 9.11 12.17 -4.31
C SER A 184 10.15 13.14 -4.90
N ASN A 185 11.26 13.34 -4.19
CA ASN A 185 12.36 14.20 -4.62
C ASN A 185 13.02 13.67 -5.89
N TYR A 186 13.26 12.36 -5.98
CA TYR A 186 13.85 11.77 -7.19
C TYR A 186 12.98 12.03 -8.41
N ILE A 187 11.69 11.70 -8.33
CA ILE A 187 10.75 11.89 -9.45
C ILE A 187 10.63 13.36 -9.84
N THR A 188 10.56 14.27 -8.85
CA THR A 188 10.51 15.71 -9.09
C THR A 188 11.77 16.20 -9.83
N ASN A 189 12.95 15.70 -9.45
CA ASN A 189 14.23 16.11 -10.03
C ASN A 189 14.47 15.58 -11.45
N LEU A 190 13.65 14.65 -11.94
CA LEU A 190 13.67 14.26 -13.36
C LEU A 190 13.18 15.39 -14.28
N ASN A 191 12.54 16.43 -13.73
CA ASN A 191 11.97 17.57 -14.46
C ASN A 191 11.02 17.14 -15.59
N ASP A 192 10.34 16.00 -15.41
CA ASP A 192 9.40 15.44 -16.37
C ASP A 192 7.99 15.43 -15.76
N PRO A 193 7.19 16.49 -15.97
CA PRO A 193 5.85 16.60 -15.37
C PRO A 193 4.89 15.52 -15.87
N LEU A 194 5.15 14.92 -17.04
CA LEU A 194 4.30 13.88 -17.63
C LEU A 194 4.59 12.48 -17.07
N ILE A 195 5.62 12.33 -16.22
CA ILE A 195 5.98 11.02 -15.67
C ILE A 195 4.86 10.39 -14.84
N TYR A 196 4.13 11.20 -14.07
CA TYR A 196 2.99 10.77 -13.25
C TYR A 196 1.87 10.22 -14.12
N GLU A 197 1.57 10.89 -15.23
CA GLU A 197 0.56 10.45 -16.19
C GLU A 197 1.00 9.18 -16.92
N ARG A 198 2.22 9.18 -17.50
CA ARG A 198 2.73 8.04 -18.28
C ARG A 198 2.88 6.78 -17.45
N LYS A 199 3.32 6.91 -16.19
CA LYS A 199 3.45 5.78 -15.27
C LYS A 199 2.13 5.49 -14.53
N GLY A 200 1.14 6.36 -14.61
CA GLY A 200 -0.14 6.24 -13.91
C GLY A 200 0.03 6.17 -12.39
N ILE A 201 0.86 7.06 -11.84
CA ILE A 201 1.19 7.15 -10.41
C ILE A 201 0.84 8.54 -9.87
N SER A 202 0.54 8.66 -8.58
CA SER A 202 0.31 9.95 -7.91
C SER A 202 1.63 10.64 -7.53
N ASN A 203 1.59 11.97 -7.41
CA ASN A 203 2.62 12.75 -6.74
C ASN A 203 2.42 12.82 -5.21
N VAL A 204 1.32 12.23 -4.71
CA VAL A 204 1.03 12.08 -3.29
C VAL A 204 1.29 10.63 -2.89
N PHE A 205 2.09 10.46 -1.85
CA PHE A 205 2.49 9.17 -1.31
C PHE A 205 2.02 9.04 0.14
N SER A 206 1.54 7.86 0.50
CA SER A 206 1.37 7.43 1.88
C SER A 206 2.53 6.54 2.26
N PHE A 207 2.86 6.52 3.54
CA PHE A 207 3.79 5.54 4.05
C PHE A 207 3.24 4.90 5.31
N SER A 208 3.76 3.73 5.57
CA SER A 208 3.41 2.92 6.73
C SER A 208 4.64 2.16 7.17
N PHE A 209 4.54 1.56 8.34
CA PHE A 209 5.60 0.73 8.85
C PHE A 209 5.07 -0.44 9.66
N LEU A 210 5.88 -1.48 9.69
CA LEU A 210 5.67 -2.73 10.38
C LEU A 210 6.83 -2.91 11.35
N GLU A 211 6.51 -3.03 12.63
CA GLU A 211 7.48 -3.28 13.68
C GLU A 211 6.84 -4.19 14.73
N LYS A 212 7.60 -5.18 15.23
CA LYS A 212 7.09 -6.15 16.22
C LYS A 212 5.81 -6.81 15.68
N SER A 213 4.69 -6.75 16.41
CA SER A 213 3.38 -7.27 15.99
C SER A 213 2.37 -6.18 15.61
N TYR A 214 2.82 -5.01 15.15
CA TYR A 214 1.89 -3.97 14.71
C TYR A 214 2.30 -3.35 13.38
N PHE A 215 1.27 -3.00 12.62
CA PHE A 215 1.37 -2.23 11.40
C PHE A 215 0.70 -0.88 11.64
N GLU A 216 1.41 0.20 11.33
CA GLU A 216 0.89 1.55 11.45
C GLU A 216 0.95 2.25 10.10
N MET A 217 -0.20 2.76 9.66
CA MET A 217 -0.30 3.56 8.46
C MET A 217 -0.28 5.04 8.83
N CYS A 218 0.74 5.76 8.39
CA CYS A 218 0.88 7.17 8.68
C CYS A 218 0.21 8.00 7.57
N SER A 219 -0.82 8.76 7.93
CA SER A 219 -1.33 9.82 7.06
C SER A 219 -0.67 11.15 7.44
N TYR A 220 0.02 11.79 6.50
CA TYR A 220 0.30 13.22 6.65
C TYR A 220 -0.92 14.04 6.27
N SER A 221 -1.37 14.91 7.18
CA SER A 221 -1.95 16.19 6.80
C SER A 221 -0.80 17.10 6.34
N GLU A 222 -0.72 17.35 5.04
CA GLU A 222 0.19 18.27 4.32
C GLU A 222 1.31 18.99 5.11
N THR A 223 2.56 18.71 4.73
CA THR A 223 3.75 19.50 5.07
C THR A 223 4.24 20.35 3.89
N LYS A 224 3.40 21.25 3.35
CA LYS A 224 3.88 22.44 2.60
C LYS A 224 2.98 23.64 2.87
N PHE A 225 3.39 24.48 3.81
CA PHE A 225 2.86 25.85 3.94
C PHE A 225 3.64 26.76 2.99
N GLU A 226 3.05 27.10 1.86
CA GLU A 226 3.48 28.27 1.08
C GLU A 226 3.11 29.54 1.86
N SER A 227 4.05 30.47 2.00
CA SER A 227 3.81 31.78 2.58
C SER A 227 3.01 32.64 1.59
N GLY A 228 1.70 32.51 1.65
CA GLY A 228 0.77 33.34 0.89
C GLY A 228 -0.61 33.30 1.52
N SER A 229 -1.19 34.47 1.81
CA SER A 229 -2.36 34.67 2.66
C SER A 229 -3.65 34.07 2.07
N LYS A 230 -3.83 32.75 2.17
CA LYS A 230 -5.14 32.13 2.12
C LYS A 230 -5.54 31.71 3.52
N ILE A 231 -6.75 32.11 3.92
CA ILE A 231 -7.32 31.78 5.23
C ILE A 231 -7.20 30.26 5.39
N ARG A 232 -6.50 29.87 6.46
CA ARG A 232 -6.21 28.47 6.80
C ARG A 232 -7.51 27.69 6.76
N LYS A 233 -7.58 26.58 6.02
CA LYS A 233 -8.67 25.61 6.17
C LYS A 233 -8.52 24.94 7.53
N GLN A 234 -9.51 25.12 8.39
CA GLN A 234 -9.53 24.62 9.75
C GLN A 234 -10.60 23.54 9.84
N PHE A 235 -10.17 22.28 9.87
CA PHE A 235 -11.06 21.17 10.13
C PHE A 235 -10.94 20.75 11.59
N VAL A 236 -12.07 20.60 12.29
CA VAL A 236 -12.10 20.14 13.68
C VAL A 236 -13.11 19.01 13.80
N PHE A 237 -12.68 17.91 14.41
CA PHE A 237 -13.59 16.87 14.86
C PHE A 237 -14.24 17.32 16.17
N GLU A 238 -15.55 17.50 16.15
CA GLU A 238 -16.34 17.84 17.34
C GLU A 238 -17.52 16.87 17.44
N LYS A 239 -18.12 16.74 18.62
CA LYS A 239 -19.43 16.11 18.74
C LYS A 239 -20.51 17.18 18.56
N ASN A 240 -21.58 16.88 17.83
CA ASN A 240 -22.75 17.76 17.73
C ASN A 240 -23.62 17.68 19.01
N GLY A 241 -24.74 18.39 19.05
CA GLY A 241 -25.65 18.41 20.21
C GLY A 241 -26.24 17.04 20.60
N ASP A 242 -26.18 16.06 19.69
CA ASP A 242 -26.65 14.69 19.87
C ASP A 242 -25.49 13.71 20.14
N ASP A 243 -24.31 14.23 20.49
CA ASP A 243 -23.09 13.48 20.78
C ASP A 243 -22.51 12.69 19.57
N ILE A 244 -22.94 13.03 18.34
CA ILE A 244 -22.48 12.41 17.09
C ILE A 244 -21.20 13.10 16.61
N PRO A 245 -20.12 12.36 16.30
CA PRO A 245 -18.91 12.95 15.75
C PRO A 245 -19.18 13.58 14.38
N VAL A 246 -18.73 14.81 14.20
CA VAL A 246 -18.87 15.59 12.97
C VAL A 246 -17.52 16.19 12.59
N LEU A 247 -17.27 16.32 11.30
CA LEU A 247 -16.14 17.09 10.78
C LEU A 247 -16.64 18.51 10.49
N LYS A 248 -16.15 19.49 11.25
CA LYS A 248 -16.45 20.90 11.00
C LYS A 248 -15.33 21.55 10.20
N ASP A 249 -15.63 22.03 9.00
CA ASP A 249 -14.83 23.01 8.29
C ASP A 249 -15.14 24.40 8.84
N LYS A 250 -14.33 24.88 9.80
CA LYS A 250 -14.49 26.22 10.41
C LYS A 250 -14.19 27.35 9.42
N THR A 251 -13.55 27.06 8.30
CA THR A 251 -13.17 28.06 7.30
C THR A 251 -14.30 28.36 6.33
N ASN A 252 -15.08 27.34 5.97
CA ASN A 252 -16.25 27.48 5.11
C ASN A 252 -17.59 27.39 5.88
N ASN A 253 -17.54 27.19 7.20
CA ASN A 253 -18.69 26.98 8.08
C ASN A 253 -19.60 25.82 7.63
N ILE A 254 -18.98 24.73 7.17
CA ILE A 254 -19.66 23.51 6.73
C ILE A 254 -19.50 22.46 7.83
N THR A 255 -20.59 21.79 8.19
CA THR A 255 -20.57 20.66 9.13
C THR A 255 -21.00 19.39 8.40
N SER A 256 -20.09 18.41 8.34
CA SER A 256 -20.35 17.12 7.72
C SER A 256 -20.54 16.07 8.82
N THR A 257 -21.72 15.44 8.84
CA THR A 257 -22.01 14.36 9.79
C THR A 257 -21.20 13.13 9.45
N LEU A 258 -20.42 12.62 10.40
CA LEU A 258 -19.67 11.39 10.22
C LEU A 258 -20.52 10.23 10.72
N SER A 259 -20.93 9.35 9.81
CA SER A 259 -21.63 8.12 10.18
C SER A 259 -20.69 7.25 11.02
N SER A 260 -21.17 6.79 12.18
CA SER A 260 -20.41 5.89 13.05
C SER A 260 -20.24 4.53 12.37
N ILE A 261 -18.99 4.07 12.22
CA ILE A 261 -18.64 2.72 11.76
C ILE A 261 -19.37 1.64 12.60
N ASN A 262 -19.61 1.91 13.88
CA ASN A 262 -20.27 0.99 14.80
C ASN A 262 -21.80 0.88 14.59
N LYS A 263 -22.39 1.68 13.69
CA LYS A 263 -23.80 1.56 13.28
C LYS A 263 -23.97 0.89 11.91
N ILE A 264 -22.89 0.43 11.30
CA ILE A 264 -22.95 -0.38 10.08
C ILE A 264 -23.30 -1.80 10.54
N VAL A 265 -24.59 -2.16 10.41
CA VAL A 265 -25.02 -3.55 10.58
C VAL A 265 -24.47 -4.35 9.41
N THR A 266 -23.35 -5.04 9.62
CA THR A 266 -22.74 -5.93 8.64
C THR A 266 -23.43 -7.29 8.68
N GLU A 267 -24.59 -7.40 8.04
CA GLU A 267 -25.18 -8.72 7.74
C GLU A 267 -24.54 -9.37 6.51
N LYS A 268 -23.68 -8.65 5.78
CA LYS A 268 -22.84 -9.16 4.69
C LYS A 268 -21.51 -8.43 4.60
N THR A 269 -20.49 -9.13 4.11
CA THR A 269 -19.15 -8.63 3.77
C THR A 269 -19.27 -7.33 3.00
N THR A 270 -18.76 -6.24 3.57
CA THR A 270 -18.80 -4.93 2.90
C THR A 270 -17.60 -4.82 1.98
N ILE A 271 -17.81 -5.07 0.69
CA ILE A 271 -16.90 -4.58 -0.34
C ILE A 271 -17.15 -3.08 -0.43
N ILE A 272 -16.18 -2.26 0.00
CA ILE A 272 -16.24 -0.82 -0.23
C ILE A 272 -15.96 -0.60 -1.72
N ASP A 273 -17.01 -0.62 -2.54
CA ASP A 273 -16.98 -0.11 -3.91
C ASP A 273 -17.51 1.33 -3.93
N PRO A 274 -16.63 2.34 -3.87
CA PRO A 274 -17.03 3.76 -3.85
C PRO A 274 -17.70 4.22 -5.16
N PHE A 275 -17.90 3.32 -6.13
CA PHE A 275 -18.50 3.60 -7.43
C PHE A 275 -19.79 2.82 -7.73
N ASN A 276 -20.33 2.08 -6.76
CA ASN A 276 -21.65 1.44 -6.86
C ASN A 276 -21.84 0.54 -8.11
N ARG A 277 -20.87 -0.34 -8.40
CA ARG A 277 -20.84 -1.20 -9.60
C ARG A 277 -21.69 -2.47 -9.50
N GLU A 278 -22.26 -2.78 -8.34
CA GLU A 278 -23.19 -3.92 -8.22
C GLU A 278 -24.58 -3.64 -8.82
N ASP A 279 -24.91 -2.38 -9.09
CA ASP A 279 -26.21 -1.97 -9.65
C ASP A 279 -26.16 -1.55 -11.14
N SER A 280 -25.08 -1.85 -11.88
CA SER A 280 -24.91 -1.44 -13.29
C SER A 280 -24.52 -2.56 -14.24
#